data_AF-A0AB33GXR6-F1
#
_entry.id   AF-A0AB33GXR6-F1
#
_cell.length_a   1.000
_cell.length_b   1.000
_cell.length_c   1.000
_cell.angle_alpha   90.00
_cell.angle_beta   90.00
_cell.angle_gamma   90.00
#
_symmetry.space_group_name_H-M   'P 1'
#
loop_
_entity.id
_entity.type
_entity.pdbx_description
1 polymer ?
#
loop_
_entity_poly.entity_id
_entity_poly.type
_entity_poly.pdbx_seq_one_letter_code
_entity_poly.pdbx_strand_id
1 'polypeptide(L)'
;MSQIEQTKVIGDRIRAVIGNEEAPTPNTSENISRNRLLRVKTGLCHVLTEVIPAIPHCDARDELVAWIFEIHTIAAAEECQMKTEVTA
;
A
#
# COMPACT_ATOMS: atom_id res chain seq x y z
N MET A 1 19.26 -3.06 21.19
CA MET A 1 18.49 -2.13 20.35
C MET A 1 17.27 -1.71 21.16
N SER A 2 17.04 -0.41 21.34
CA SER A 2 15.87 0.10 22.06
C SER A 2 14.59 -0.06 21.23
N GLN A 3 13.43 -0.01 21.89
CA GLN A 3 12.12 -0.08 21.22
C GLN A 3 11.95 1.07 20.20
N ILE A 4 12.49 2.26 20.51
CA ILE A 4 12.47 3.44 19.63
C ILE A 4 13.28 3.18 18.35
N GLU A 5 14.46 2.58 18.48
CA GLU A 5 15.31 2.23 17.34
C GLU A 5 14.64 1.19 16.43
N GLN A 6 13.96 0.19 17.02
CA GLN A 6 13.21 -0.81 16.25
C GLN A 6 12.04 -0.18 15.48
N THR A 7 11.25 0.69 16.11
CA THR A 7 10.15 1.40 15.44
C THR A 7 10.67 2.27 14.30
N LYS A 8 11.82 2.94 14.48
CA LYS A 8 12.43 3.75 13.43
C LYS A 8 12.82 2.89 12.21
N VAL A 9 13.52 1.77 12.44
CA VAL A 9 13.95 0.84 11.38
C VAL A 9 12.74 0.29 10.61
N ILE A 10 11.66 -0.09 11.32
CA ILE A 10 10.42 -0.55 10.67
C ILE A 10 9.80 0.59 9.84
N GLY A 11 9.74 1.80 10.39
CA GLY A 11 9.21 2.97 9.68
C GLY A 11 10.01 3.32 8.43
N ASP A 12 11.33 3.22 8.48
CA ASP A 12 12.22 3.44 7.33
C ASP A 12 11.98 2.41 6.23
N ARG A 13 11.84 1.12 6.59
CA ARG A 13 11.49 0.06 5.63
C ARG A 13 10.13 0.28 4.98
N ILE A 14 9.12 0.68 5.74
CA ILE A 14 7.79 1.00 5.20
C ILE A 14 7.89 2.20 4.24
N ARG A 15 8.59 3.27 4.63
CA ARG A 15 8.81 4.43 3.76
C ARG A 15 9.60 4.09 2.50
N ALA A 16 10.50 3.12 2.53
CA ALA A 16 11.19 2.67 1.32
C ALA A 16 10.22 2.04 0.29
N VAL A 17 9.11 1.44 0.75
CA VAL A 17 8.12 0.79 -0.12
C VAL A 17 7.01 1.76 -0.55
N ILE A 18 6.44 2.52 0.39
CA ILE A 18 5.28 3.37 0.15
C ILE A 18 5.56 4.85 0.36
N GLY A 19 6.81 5.27 0.52
CA GLY A 19 7.19 6.67 0.64
C GLY A 19 7.04 7.40 -0.69
N ASN A 20 6.81 8.71 -0.59
CA ASN A 20 6.97 9.61 -1.72
C ASN A 20 7.34 10.97 -1.15
N GLU A 21 8.54 11.44 -1.48
CA GLU A 21 9.09 12.71 -0.99
C GLU A 21 8.64 13.90 -1.86
N GLU A 22 8.19 13.63 -3.08
CA GLU A 22 7.78 14.65 -4.04
C GLU A 22 6.26 14.70 -4.22
N ALA A 23 5.70 15.91 -4.24
CA ALA A 23 4.30 16.08 -4.57
C ALA A 23 4.05 15.74 -6.05
N PRO A 24 2.93 15.09 -6.39
CA PRO A 24 2.60 14.83 -7.79
C PRO A 24 2.44 16.13 -8.57
N THR A 25 2.85 16.15 -9.84
CA THR A 25 2.74 17.31 -10.72
C THR A 25 1.77 17.00 -11.87
N PRO A 26 0.72 17.82 -12.09
CA PRO A 26 0.38 19.04 -11.35
C PRO A 26 -0.13 18.75 -9.93
N ASN A 27 0.16 19.67 -9.00
CA ASN A 27 -0.16 19.54 -7.58
C ASN A 27 -1.64 19.88 -7.29
N THR A 28 -2.54 19.07 -7.83
CA THR A 28 -3.98 19.16 -7.58
C THR A 28 -4.41 18.19 -6.48
N SER A 29 -5.53 18.49 -5.80
CA SER A 29 -6.11 17.61 -4.78
C SER A 29 -6.39 16.20 -5.32
N GLU A 30 -6.85 16.12 -6.56
CA GLU A 30 -7.12 14.89 -7.29
C GLU A 30 -5.85 14.07 -7.53
N ASN A 31 -4.77 14.70 -8.02
CA ASN A 31 -3.50 14.02 -8.25
C ASN A 31 -2.81 13.59 -6.94
N ILE A 32 -2.96 14.37 -5.87
CA ILE A 32 -2.55 13.95 -4.52
C ILE A 32 -3.31 12.70 -4.09
N SER A 33 -4.63 12.67 -4.30
CA SER A 33 -5.46 11.50 -3.98
C SER A 33 -5.02 10.26 -4.77
N ARG A 34 -4.82 10.40 -6.09
CA ARG A 34 -4.27 9.36 -6.98
C ARG A 34 -2.93 8.84 -6.49
N ASN A 35 -1.99 9.74 -6.17
CA ASN A 35 -0.68 9.36 -5.67
C ASN A 35 -0.76 8.56 -4.36
N ARG A 36 -1.65 8.96 -3.44
CA ARG A 36 -1.89 8.22 -2.19
C ARG A 36 -2.45 6.82 -2.47
N LEU A 37 -3.41 6.69 -3.37
CA LEU A 37 -3.99 5.40 -3.74
C LEU A 37 -2.92 4.46 -4.34
N LEU A 38 -2.08 4.96 -5.26
CA LEU A 38 -0.98 4.18 -5.84
C LEU A 38 0.01 3.67 -4.79
N ARG A 39 0.31 4.49 -3.78
CA ARG A 39 1.18 4.10 -2.66
C ARG A 39 0.53 3.05 -1.78
N VAL A 40 -0.77 3.18 -1.50
CA VAL A 40 -1.55 2.14 -0.79
C VAL A 40 -1.51 0.83 -1.56
N LYS A 41 -1.76 0.84 -2.87
CA LYS A 41 -1.68 -0.35 -3.73
C LYS A 41 -0.30 -1.00 -3.67
N THR A 42 0.76 -0.19 -3.79
CA THR A 42 2.15 -0.67 -3.67
C THR A 42 2.38 -1.37 -2.34
N GLY A 43 1.90 -0.78 -1.24
CA GLY A 43 1.96 -1.38 0.09
C GLY A 43 1.19 -2.69 0.21
N LEU A 44 -0.04 -2.74 -0.32
CA LEU A 44 -0.86 -3.96 -0.31
C LEU A 44 -0.21 -5.09 -1.10
N CYS A 45 0.33 -4.79 -2.29
CA CYS A 45 1.10 -5.75 -3.06
C CYS A 45 2.29 -6.29 -2.26
N HIS A 46 3.09 -5.40 -1.66
CA HIS A 46 4.24 -5.81 -0.83
C HIS A 46 3.82 -6.68 0.37
N VAL A 47 2.70 -6.35 1.03
CA VAL A 47 2.17 -7.16 2.13
C VAL A 47 1.80 -8.55 1.66
N LEU A 48 1.11 -8.66 0.52
CA LEU A 48 0.68 -9.94 -0.05
C LEU A 48 1.86 -10.81 -0.54
N THR A 49 2.91 -10.20 -1.11
CA THR A 49 4.01 -10.96 -1.74
C THR A 49 5.22 -11.16 -0.85
N GLU A 50 5.49 -10.27 0.10
CA GLU A 50 6.71 -10.31 0.92
C GLU A 50 6.42 -10.56 2.40
N VAL A 51 5.40 -9.90 2.97
CA VAL A 51 5.15 -9.93 4.42
C VAL A 51 4.38 -11.18 4.83
N ILE A 52 3.21 -11.41 4.23
CA ILE A 52 2.33 -12.55 4.55
C ILE A 52 3.02 -13.90 4.32
N PRO A 53 3.79 -14.10 3.23
CA PRO A 53 4.51 -15.36 3.02
C PRO A 53 5.56 -15.66 4.10
N ALA A 54 6.09 -14.64 4.78
CA ALA A 54 7.04 -14.81 5.89
C ALA A 54 6.36 -15.18 7.22
N ILE A 55 5.04 -15.07 7.31
CA ILE A 55 4.26 -15.48 8.49
C ILE A 55 3.98 -16.99 8.39
N PRO A 56 4.24 -17.80 9.43
CA PRO A 56 3.86 -19.21 9.45
C PRO A 56 2.38 -19.43 9.18
N HIS A 57 2.03 -20.54 8.54
CA HIS A 57 0.64 -20.90 8.27
C HIS A 57 -0.15 -21.07 9.57
N CYS A 58 -1.25 -20.33 9.71
CA CYS A 58 -2.24 -20.44 10.78
C CYS A 58 -3.55 -19.75 10.36
N ASP A 59 -4.65 -20.08 11.02
CA ASP A 59 -5.99 -19.54 10.69
C ASP A 59 -6.01 -18.00 10.68
N ALA A 60 -5.32 -17.36 11.63
CA ALA A 60 -5.24 -15.91 11.70
C ALA A 60 -4.48 -15.28 10.51
N ARG A 61 -3.48 -15.98 9.97
CA ARG A 61 -2.78 -15.55 8.75
C ARG A 61 -3.71 -15.65 7.55
N ASP A 62 -4.44 -16.75 7.42
CA ASP A 62 -5.31 -16.98 6.27
C ASP A 62 -6.49 -16.01 6.26
N GLU A 63 -7.05 -15.69 7.43
CA GLU A 63 -8.01 -14.59 7.60
C GLU A 63 -7.41 -13.23 7.21
N LEU A 64 -6.17 -12.93 7.66
CA LEU A 64 -5.48 -11.70 7.27
C LEU A 64 -5.28 -11.62 5.75
N VAL A 65 -4.92 -12.73 5.08
CA VAL A 65 -4.79 -12.78 3.62
C VAL A 65 -6.11 -12.41 2.96
N ALA A 66 -7.23 -12.99 3.41
CA ALA A 66 -8.54 -12.71 2.85
C ALA A 66 -8.90 -11.22 2.98
N TRP A 67 -8.72 -10.63 4.16
CA TRP A 67 -8.95 -9.19 4.38
C TRP A 67 -8.10 -8.30 3.47
N ILE A 68 -6.79 -8.56 3.39
CA ILE A 68 -5.88 -7.76 2.57
C ILE A 68 -6.20 -7.92 1.08
N PHE A 69 -6.60 -9.11 0.65
CA PHE A 69 -7.00 -9.36 -0.74
C PHE A 69 -8.25 -8.58 -1.14
N GLU A 70 -9.27 -8.53 -0.29
CA GLU A 70 -10.48 -7.73 -0.52
C GLU A 70 -10.16 -6.22 -0.58
N ILE A 71 -9.32 -5.71 0.34
CA ILE A 71 -8.89 -4.30 0.33
C ILE A 71 -8.09 -3.98 -0.95
N HIS A 72 -7.20 -4.89 -1.37
CA HIS A 72 -6.46 -4.75 -2.63
C HIS A 72 -7.40 -4.69 -3.83
N THR A 73 -8.46 -5.51 -3.84
CA THR A 73 -9.47 -5.53 -4.90
C THR A 73 -10.21 -4.20 -5.00
N ILE A 74 -10.63 -3.63 -3.86
CA ILE A 74 -11.25 -2.29 -3.82
C ILE A 74 -10.28 -1.23 -4.36
N ALA A 75 -9.03 -1.21 -3.88
CA ALA A 75 -8.04 -0.24 -4.33
C ALA A 75 -7.73 -0.38 -5.84
N ALA A 76 -7.79 -1.59 -6.39
CA ALA A 76 -7.63 -1.84 -7.82
C ALA A 76 -8.81 -1.34 -8.65
N ALA A 77 -10.05 -1.47 -8.16
CA ALA A 77 -11.24 -0.93 -8.80
C ALA A 77 -11.19 0.61 -8.87
N GLU A 78 -10.83 1.27 -7.78
CA GLU A 78 -10.67 2.73 -7.72
C GLU A 78 -9.62 3.22 -8.74
N GLU A 79 -8.48 2.54 -8.86
CA GLU A 79 -7.47 2.90 -9.87
C GLU A 79 -7.99 2.71 -11.31
N CYS A 80 -8.78 1.65 -11.54
CA CYS A 80 -9.37 1.39 -12.84
C CYS A 80 -10.34 2.52 -13.25
N GLN A 81 -11.23 2.91 -12.33
CA GLN A 81 -12.18 3.99 -12.56
C GLN A 81 -11.47 5.31 -12.91
N MET A 82 -10.40 5.63 -12.17
CA MET A 82 -9.58 6.80 -12.44
C MET A 82 -8.96 6.79 -13.84
N LYS A 83 -8.53 5.62 -14.35
CA LYS A 83 -7.96 5.51 -15.70
C LYS A 83 -9.02 5.78 -16.76
N THR A 84 -10.25 5.27 -16.57
CA THR A 84 -11.36 5.50 -17.50
C THR A 84 -11.81 6.96 -17.55
N GLU A 85 -11.85 7.66 -16.41
CA GLU A 85 -12.22 9.09 -16.32
C GLU A 85 -11.24 10.02 -17.05
N VAL A 86 -9.95 9.66 -17.10
CA VAL A 86 -8.94 10.44 -17.83
C VAL A 86 -9.05 10.28 -19.35
N THR A 87 -9.70 9.22 -19.81
CA THR A 87 -9.88 8.89 -21.24
C THR A 87 -11.26 9.24 -21.82
N ALA A 88 -12.19 9.73 -21.00
CA ALA A 88 -13.53 10.16 -21.41
C ALA A 88 -13.59 11.68 -21.65
#